data_AF-A0A2H3RH01-F1
#
_entry.id   AF-A0A2H3RH01-F1
#
_cell.length_a   1.000
_cell.length_b   1.000
_cell.length_c   1.000
_cell.angle_alpha   90.00
_cell.angle_beta   90.00
_cell.angle_gamma   90.00
#
_symmetry.space_group_name_H-M   'P 1'
#
loop_
_entity.id
_entity.type
_entity.pdbx_description
1 polymer ?
#
loop_
_entity_poly.entity_id
_entity_poly.type
_entity_poly.pdbx_seq_one_letter_code
_entity_poly.pdbx_strand_id
1 'polypeptide(L)'
;MDLIPWIDKITQALEPAQAAYKNLSDDNRFKFSFHRAGQRLNEVEAILEKIKSLLSKPENQSGDTTNGMKSLRSCKDTVDKTSRAFGHVARAPADARLKEYYTYLAHQGPEERVEVLVKEIMQLVCDLAQQVGIKDCVKLELADFEWHIERLEEELEALSQKEEKGGTIFGGQYNAKDLATQYNNTGTGAQNNGTVGEKSG
;
A
#
# COMPACT_ATOMS: atom_id res chain seq x y z
N MET A 1 -17.13 6.37 25.50
CA MET A 1 -17.68 5.55 24.38
C MET A 1 -16.92 4.23 24.40
N ASP A 2 -17.55 3.07 24.25
CA ASP A 2 -16.83 1.80 24.39
C ASP A 2 -15.97 1.51 23.13
N LEU A 3 -14.71 1.17 23.37
CA LEU A 3 -13.69 0.90 22.36
C LEU A 3 -13.49 -0.60 22.13
N ILE A 4 -13.79 -1.45 23.12
CA ILE A 4 -13.54 -2.89 23.06
C ILE A 4 -14.31 -3.55 21.89
N PRO A 5 -15.61 -3.30 21.67
CA PRO A 5 -16.36 -3.87 20.54
C PRO A 5 -15.92 -3.36 19.16
N TRP A 6 -15.06 -2.34 19.10
CA TRP A 6 -14.41 -1.90 17.86
C TRP A 6 -13.09 -2.61 17.63
N ILE A 7 -12.32 -2.88 18.69
CA ILE A 7 -11.13 -3.72 18.61
C ILE A 7 -11.51 -5.13 18.11
N ASP A 8 -12.56 -5.74 18.69
CA ASP A 8 -13.08 -7.05 18.25
C ASP A 8 -13.44 -7.10 16.76
N LYS A 9 -13.98 -5.99 16.22
CA LYS A 9 -14.33 -5.89 14.79
C LYS A 9 -13.11 -5.75 13.90
N ILE A 10 -12.03 -5.15 14.40
CA ILE A 10 -10.79 -4.98 13.64
C ILE A 10 -10.00 -6.29 13.64
N THR A 11 -9.88 -6.97 14.79
CA THR A 11 -9.21 -8.27 14.87
C THR A 11 -9.93 -9.32 14.01
N GLN A 12 -11.26 -9.40 14.07
CA GLN A 12 -12.06 -10.22 13.14
C GLN A 12 -11.87 -9.83 11.65
N ALA A 13 -11.65 -8.55 11.34
CA ALA A 13 -11.45 -8.10 9.96
C ALA A 13 -10.01 -8.28 9.45
N LEU A 14 -9.05 -8.60 10.33
CA LEU A 14 -7.69 -8.98 9.97
C LEU A 14 -7.60 -10.45 9.52
N GLU A 15 -8.42 -11.35 10.07
CA GLU A 15 -8.39 -12.79 9.73
C GLU A 15 -8.40 -13.06 8.20
N PRO A 16 -9.24 -12.39 7.38
CA PRO A 16 -9.25 -12.63 5.93
C PRO A 16 -7.98 -12.12 5.23
N ALA A 17 -7.40 -11.00 5.69
CA ALA A 17 -6.14 -10.48 5.17
C ALA A 17 -4.97 -11.40 5.52
N GLN A 18 -4.89 -11.87 6.77
CA GLN A 18 -3.87 -12.81 7.24
C GLN A 18 -3.96 -14.14 6.48
N ALA A 19 -5.18 -14.70 6.33
CA ALA A 19 -5.40 -15.94 5.58
C ALA A 19 -5.07 -15.79 4.08
N ALA A 20 -5.41 -14.65 3.48
CA ALA A 20 -5.04 -14.35 2.10
C ALA A 20 -3.52 -14.18 1.93
N TYR A 21 -2.85 -13.47 2.85
CA TYR A 21 -1.40 -13.34 2.85
C TYR A 21 -0.69 -14.69 3.06
N LYS A 22 -1.20 -15.57 3.92
CA LYS A 22 -0.68 -16.94 4.09
C LYS A 22 -0.72 -17.77 2.79
N ASN A 23 -1.66 -17.52 1.90
CA ASN A 23 -1.70 -18.15 0.57
C ASN A 23 -0.68 -17.53 -0.42
N LEU A 24 -0.06 -16.41 -0.06
CA LEU A 24 0.88 -15.61 -0.86
C LEU A 24 2.30 -15.57 -0.27
N SER A 25 2.52 -16.06 0.96
CA SER A 25 3.79 -15.94 1.69
C SER A 25 4.98 -16.56 0.97
N ASP A 26 4.74 -17.64 0.22
CA ASP A 26 5.77 -18.43 -0.46
C ASP A 26 6.05 -17.92 -1.89
N ASP A 27 5.33 -16.88 -2.32
CA ASP A 27 5.40 -16.34 -3.68
C ASP A 27 6.49 -15.27 -3.81
N ASN A 28 7.74 -15.74 -3.94
CA ASN A 28 8.97 -14.95 -4.03
C ASN A 28 9.05 -13.95 -5.21
N ARG A 29 7.99 -13.81 -6.02
CA ARG A 29 7.88 -12.79 -7.07
C ARG A 29 7.34 -11.46 -6.54
N PHE A 30 6.69 -11.46 -5.38
CA PHE A 30 6.41 -10.22 -4.66
C PHE A 30 7.68 -9.63 -4.08
N LYS A 31 7.69 -8.29 -3.90
CA LYS A 31 8.82 -7.57 -3.33
C LYS A 31 8.96 -7.90 -1.84
N PHE A 32 10.15 -7.72 -1.30
CA PHE A 32 10.38 -7.86 0.14
C PHE A 32 9.43 -6.96 0.97
N SER A 33 9.14 -5.75 0.47
CA SER A 33 8.19 -4.79 1.05
C SER A 33 6.78 -5.38 1.26
N PHE A 34 6.27 -6.10 0.26
CA PHE A 34 4.97 -6.77 0.29
C PHE A 34 4.92 -7.86 1.37
N HIS A 35 5.97 -8.67 1.47
CA HIS A 35 6.07 -9.71 2.51
C HIS A 35 6.27 -9.13 3.90
N ARG A 36 7.12 -8.09 4.04
CA ARG A 36 7.32 -7.34 5.29
C ARG A 36 5.97 -6.81 5.79
N ALA A 37 5.19 -6.16 4.93
CA ALA A 37 3.85 -5.69 5.25
C ALA A 37 2.90 -6.83 5.65
N GLY A 38 2.77 -7.88 4.83
CA GLY A 38 1.88 -9.01 5.13
C GLY A 38 2.19 -9.71 6.47
N GLN A 39 3.47 -9.79 6.86
CA GLN A 39 3.89 -10.36 8.14
C GLN A 39 3.43 -9.55 9.36
N ARG A 40 3.30 -8.21 9.26
CA ARG A 40 2.88 -7.35 10.39
C ARG A 40 1.41 -7.55 10.78
N LEU A 41 0.56 -8.12 9.91
CA LEU A 41 -0.88 -8.30 10.18
C LEU A 41 -1.18 -9.12 11.45
N ASN A 42 -0.32 -10.09 11.79
CA ASN A 42 -0.49 -10.90 13.00
C ASN A 42 -0.10 -10.12 14.28
N GLU A 43 0.84 -9.18 14.16
CA GLU A 43 1.31 -8.37 15.28
C GLU A 43 0.36 -7.19 15.54
N VAL A 44 -0.27 -6.65 14.49
CA VAL A 44 -1.38 -5.69 14.62
C VAL A 44 -2.49 -6.29 15.47
N GLU A 45 -2.89 -7.53 15.18
CA GLU A 45 -3.88 -8.26 15.98
C GLU A 45 -3.41 -8.46 17.45
N ALA A 46 -2.17 -8.91 17.64
CA ALA A 46 -1.61 -9.14 18.97
C ALA A 46 -1.54 -7.86 19.83
N ILE A 47 -1.15 -6.72 19.24
CA ILE A 47 -1.13 -5.43 19.93
C ILE A 47 -2.55 -4.94 20.20
N LEU A 48 -3.49 -5.10 19.27
CA LEU A 48 -4.90 -4.75 19.47
C LEU A 48 -5.52 -5.53 20.64
N GLU A 49 -5.31 -6.84 20.73
CA GLU A 49 -5.76 -7.65 21.87
C GLU A 49 -5.06 -7.24 23.19
N LYS A 50 -3.77 -6.87 23.15
CA LYS A 50 -3.07 -6.29 24.32
C LYS A 50 -3.69 -4.96 24.75
N ILE A 51 -4.02 -4.07 23.81
CA ILE A 51 -4.71 -2.80 24.05
C ILE A 51 -6.08 -3.04 24.68
N LYS A 52 -6.89 -3.95 24.13
CA LYS A 52 -8.20 -4.36 24.67
C LYS A 52 -8.11 -4.91 26.09
N SER A 53 -7.12 -5.76 26.37
CA SER A 53 -6.83 -6.27 27.72
C SER A 53 -6.49 -5.15 28.70
N LEU A 54 -5.72 -4.14 28.28
CA LEU A 54 -5.41 -2.97 29.10
C LEU A 54 -6.65 -2.09 29.36
N LEU A 55 -7.45 -1.80 28.32
CA LEU A 55 -8.68 -0.99 28.42
C LEU A 55 -9.79 -1.65 29.26
N SER A 56 -9.75 -2.97 29.39
CA SER A 56 -10.65 -3.74 30.27
C SER A 56 -10.41 -3.45 31.75
N LYS A 57 -9.28 -2.83 32.13
CA LYS A 57 -8.98 -2.44 33.51
C LYS A 57 -9.45 -1.00 33.78
N PRO A 58 -10.25 -0.74 34.83
CA PRO A 58 -10.77 0.60 35.13
C PRO A 58 -9.67 1.67 35.31
N GLU A 59 -8.51 1.28 35.85
CA GLU A 59 -7.34 2.12 36.09
C GLU A 59 -6.74 2.75 34.81
N ASN A 60 -6.99 2.16 33.63
CA ASN A 60 -6.44 2.61 32.35
C ASN A 60 -7.42 3.44 31.50
N GLN A 61 -8.63 3.75 32.01
CA GLN A 61 -9.68 4.44 31.24
C GLN A 61 -9.60 5.98 31.34
N SER A 62 -8.39 6.54 31.29
CA SER A 62 -8.12 7.98 31.49
C SER A 62 -7.89 8.78 30.19
N GLY A 63 -7.72 8.11 29.05
CA GLY A 63 -7.42 8.76 27.77
C GLY A 63 -8.62 9.29 26.97
N ASP A 64 -8.31 9.92 25.83
CA ASP A 64 -9.28 10.46 24.88
C ASP A 64 -9.95 9.34 24.06
N THR A 65 -11.03 8.80 24.62
CA THR A 65 -11.87 7.81 23.93
C THR A 65 -12.56 8.33 22.66
N THR A 66 -12.62 9.66 22.45
CA THR A 66 -13.25 10.23 21.23
C THR A 66 -12.29 10.15 20.06
N ASN A 67 -11.03 10.54 20.24
CA ASN A 67 -10.01 10.37 19.21
C ASN A 67 -9.64 8.89 19.04
N GLY A 68 -9.54 8.10 20.13
CA GLY A 68 -9.35 6.64 20.05
C GLY A 68 -10.42 5.94 19.20
N MET A 69 -11.69 6.36 19.32
CA MET A 69 -12.79 5.88 18.45
C MET A 69 -12.60 6.28 16.98
N LYS A 70 -12.01 7.44 16.67
CA LYS A 70 -11.70 7.82 15.27
C LYS A 70 -10.60 6.91 14.71
N SER A 71 -9.51 6.70 15.45
CA SER A 71 -8.42 5.82 15.01
C SER A 71 -8.89 4.38 14.79
N LEU A 72 -9.78 3.86 15.64
CA LEU A 72 -10.40 2.54 15.42
C LEU A 72 -11.27 2.48 14.16
N ARG A 73 -12.01 3.54 13.83
CA ARG A 73 -12.81 3.59 12.59
C ARG A 73 -11.92 3.60 11.35
N SER A 74 -10.96 4.51 11.29
CA SER A 74 -9.98 4.53 10.19
C SER A 74 -9.25 3.20 10.08
N CYS A 75 -8.82 2.61 11.20
CA CYS A 75 -8.13 1.33 11.21
C CYS A 75 -9.03 0.20 10.65
N LYS A 76 -10.32 0.18 11.00
CA LYS A 76 -11.27 -0.79 10.43
C LYS A 76 -11.43 -0.62 8.91
N ASP A 77 -11.56 0.61 8.43
CA ASP A 77 -11.72 0.90 7.00
C ASP A 77 -10.46 0.50 6.21
N THR A 78 -9.26 0.77 6.75
CA THR A 78 -7.97 0.43 6.15
C THR A 78 -7.65 -1.07 6.24
N VAL A 79 -8.09 -1.77 7.30
CA VAL A 79 -8.09 -3.24 7.37
C VAL A 79 -9.01 -3.84 6.31
N ASP A 80 -10.20 -3.28 6.08
CA ASP A 80 -11.11 -3.76 5.04
C ASP A 80 -10.54 -3.55 3.62
N LYS A 81 -9.83 -2.44 3.38
CA LYS A 81 -9.03 -2.24 2.15
C LYS A 81 -7.95 -3.31 2.00
N THR A 82 -7.19 -3.56 3.06
CA THR A 82 -6.10 -4.55 3.09
C THR A 82 -6.60 -5.96 2.81
N SER A 83 -7.72 -6.35 3.43
CA SER A 83 -8.44 -7.60 3.17
C SER A 83 -8.91 -7.73 1.73
N ARG A 84 -9.39 -6.64 1.09
CA ARG A 84 -9.74 -6.64 -0.34
C ARG A 84 -8.51 -6.80 -1.23
N ALA A 85 -7.42 -6.09 -0.96
CA ALA A 85 -6.19 -6.15 -1.75
C ALA A 85 -5.55 -7.54 -1.73
N PHE A 86 -5.24 -8.09 -0.55
CA PHE A 86 -4.71 -9.45 -0.44
C PHE A 86 -5.70 -10.50 -0.96
N GLY A 87 -7.00 -10.35 -0.66
CA GLY A 87 -8.05 -11.28 -1.09
C GLY A 87 -8.25 -11.32 -2.61
N HIS A 88 -8.08 -10.19 -3.31
CA HIS A 88 -8.09 -10.14 -4.77
C HIS A 88 -6.91 -10.92 -5.36
N VAL A 89 -5.69 -10.62 -4.88
CA VAL A 89 -4.46 -11.26 -5.35
C VAL A 89 -4.44 -12.76 -5.04
N ALA A 90 -4.86 -13.19 -3.84
CA ALA A 90 -4.83 -14.59 -3.43
C ALA A 90 -5.78 -15.50 -4.25
N ARG A 91 -6.84 -14.94 -4.85
CA ARG A 91 -7.78 -15.66 -5.74
C ARG A 91 -7.23 -15.90 -7.14
N ALA A 92 -6.19 -15.18 -7.54
CA ALA A 92 -5.56 -15.39 -8.84
C ALA A 92 -4.84 -16.76 -8.90
N PRO A 93 -4.82 -17.43 -10.07
CA PRO A 93 -3.92 -18.56 -10.34
C PRO A 93 -2.49 -18.21 -9.96
N ALA A 94 -1.75 -19.17 -9.41
CA ALA A 94 -0.44 -18.91 -8.81
C ALA A 94 0.46 -18.09 -9.75
N ASP A 95 0.65 -18.55 -10.99
CA ASP A 95 1.41 -17.88 -12.04
C ASP A 95 0.96 -16.44 -12.35
N ALA A 96 -0.33 -16.11 -12.19
CA ALA A 96 -0.89 -14.79 -12.49
C ALA A 96 -0.81 -13.76 -11.33
N ARG A 97 -0.65 -14.19 -10.08
CA ARG A 97 -0.78 -13.35 -8.86
C ARG A 97 -0.09 -11.98 -8.91
N LEU A 98 1.19 -11.92 -9.28
CA LEU A 98 1.93 -10.65 -9.35
C LEU A 98 1.33 -9.70 -10.40
N LYS A 99 0.88 -10.22 -11.55
CA LYS A 99 0.22 -9.44 -12.61
C LYS A 99 -1.13 -8.90 -12.14
N GLU A 100 -1.91 -9.73 -11.44
CA GLU A 100 -3.19 -9.30 -10.86
C GLU A 100 -2.99 -8.25 -9.75
N TYR A 101 -1.91 -8.31 -8.96
CA TYR A 101 -1.58 -7.23 -8.01
C TYR A 101 -1.33 -5.89 -8.71
N TYR A 102 -0.48 -5.85 -9.75
CA TYR A 102 -0.27 -4.61 -10.49
C TYR A 102 -1.53 -4.14 -11.26
N THR A 103 -2.37 -5.08 -11.69
CA THR A 103 -3.65 -4.78 -12.35
C THR A 103 -4.65 -4.20 -11.36
N TYR A 104 -4.72 -4.73 -10.13
CA TYR A 104 -5.50 -4.15 -9.03
C TYR A 104 -5.06 -2.71 -8.75
N LEU A 105 -3.75 -2.46 -8.60
CA LEU A 105 -3.22 -1.12 -8.36
C LEU A 105 -3.47 -0.14 -9.52
N ALA A 106 -3.44 -0.62 -10.77
CA ALA A 106 -3.76 0.21 -11.93
C ALA A 106 -5.23 0.67 -11.97
N HIS A 107 -6.14 -0.06 -11.32
CA HIS A 107 -7.56 0.30 -11.22
C HIS A 107 -7.94 1.00 -9.91
N GLN A 108 -7.22 0.75 -8.83
CA GLN A 108 -7.56 1.24 -7.48
C GLN A 108 -6.66 2.39 -6.99
N GLY A 109 -5.50 2.59 -7.62
CA GLY A 109 -4.52 3.61 -7.26
C GLY A 109 -3.32 3.05 -6.47
N PRO A 110 -2.15 3.72 -6.50
CA PRO A 110 -0.96 3.32 -5.76
C PRO A 110 -1.11 3.43 -4.22
N GLU A 111 -2.10 4.16 -3.73
CA GLU A 111 -2.47 4.27 -2.32
C GLU A 111 -3.10 2.99 -1.75
N GLU A 112 -3.66 2.13 -2.61
CA GLU A 112 -4.23 0.83 -2.23
C GLU A 112 -3.18 -0.31 -2.27
N ARG A 113 -1.88 0.03 -2.30
CA ARG A 113 -0.77 -0.91 -2.07
C ARG A 113 -0.84 -1.47 -0.66
N VAL A 114 -0.65 -2.78 -0.50
CA VAL A 114 -0.68 -3.41 0.84
C VAL A 114 0.40 -2.82 1.76
N GLU A 115 1.51 -2.37 1.21
CA GLU A 115 2.57 -1.68 1.95
C GLU A 115 2.13 -0.33 2.52
N VAL A 116 1.31 0.43 1.79
CA VAL A 116 0.74 1.71 2.25
C VAL A 116 -0.31 1.44 3.33
N LEU A 117 -1.25 0.54 3.03
CA LEU A 117 -2.38 0.23 3.91
C LEU A 117 -1.92 -0.37 5.25
N VAL A 118 -0.94 -1.29 5.25
CA VAL A 118 -0.39 -1.85 6.50
C VAL A 118 0.44 -0.83 7.27
N LYS A 119 1.18 0.06 6.61
CA LYS A 119 1.86 1.19 7.28
C LYS A 119 0.85 2.06 8.03
N GLU A 120 -0.25 2.42 7.36
CA GLU A 120 -1.34 3.21 7.94
C GLU A 120 -2.02 2.48 9.11
N ILE A 121 -2.27 1.17 9.01
CA ILE A 121 -2.81 0.37 10.12
C ILE A 121 -1.89 0.42 11.35
N MET A 122 -0.57 0.25 11.17
CA MET A 122 0.39 0.34 12.27
C MET A 122 0.41 1.74 12.89
N GLN A 123 0.40 2.80 12.07
CA GLN A 123 0.30 4.19 12.54
C GLN A 123 -0.97 4.42 13.37
N LEU A 124 -2.12 3.94 12.91
CA LEU A 124 -3.41 4.07 13.60
C LEU A 124 -3.46 3.29 14.94
N VAL A 125 -2.72 2.19 15.06
CA VAL A 125 -2.55 1.46 16.33
C VAL A 125 -1.63 2.21 17.30
N CYS A 126 -0.54 2.81 16.82
CA CYS A 126 0.30 3.71 17.62
C CYS A 126 -0.49 4.92 18.14
N ASP A 127 -1.26 5.57 17.26
CA ASP A 127 -2.14 6.69 17.58
C ASP A 127 -3.21 6.30 18.59
N LEU A 128 -3.87 5.14 18.40
CA LEU A 128 -4.85 4.62 19.35
C LEU A 128 -4.26 4.49 20.76
N ALA A 129 -3.11 3.82 20.89
CA ALA A 129 -2.46 3.60 22.17
C ALA A 129 -2.04 4.91 22.86
N GLN A 130 -1.61 5.92 22.07
CA GLN A 130 -1.32 7.25 22.57
C GLN A 130 -2.58 7.99 23.03
N GLN A 131 -3.64 8.01 22.21
CA GLN A 131 -4.88 8.71 22.50
C GLN A 131 -5.59 8.13 23.74
N VAL A 132 -5.61 6.81 23.90
CA VAL A 132 -6.25 6.16 25.06
C VAL A 132 -5.36 6.10 26.31
N GLY A 133 -4.16 6.71 26.27
CA GLY A 133 -3.31 6.91 27.44
C GLY A 133 -2.49 5.69 27.89
N ILE A 134 -2.33 4.68 27.03
CA ILE A 134 -1.64 3.41 27.37
C ILE A 134 -0.31 3.20 26.62
N LYS A 135 0.17 4.20 25.86
CA LYS A 135 1.42 4.11 25.06
C LYS A 135 2.60 3.53 25.86
N ASP A 136 2.78 3.94 27.12
CA ASP A 136 3.85 3.42 27.97
C ASP A 136 3.70 1.94 28.35
N CYS A 137 2.47 1.40 28.41
CA CYS A 137 2.19 -0.01 28.69
C CYS A 137 2.47 -0.94 27.49
N VAL A 138 2.52 -0.39 26.28
CA VAL A 138 2.78 -1.11 25.01
C VAL A 138 4.03 -0.59 24.28
N LYS A 139 4.89 0.16 24.97
CA LYS A 139 5.98 0.93 24.37
C LYS A 139 6.97 0.10 23.55
N LEU A 140 7.27 -1.13 24.00
CA LEU A 140 8.20 -2.01 23.28
C LEU A 140 7.60 -2.50 21.97
N GLU A 141 6.32 -2.86 21.96
CA GLU A 141 5.63 -3.29 20.74
C GLU A 141 5.40 -2.13 19.77
N LEU A 142 5.12 -0.92 20.27
CA LEU A 142 4.99 0.26 19.42
C LEU A 142 6.33 0.74 18.85
N ALA A 143 7.46 0.51 19.54
CA ALA A 143 8.79 0.84 18.99
C ALA A 143 9.16 -0.06 17.78
N ASP A 144 8.71 -1.33 17.78
CA ASP A 144 8.84 -2.21 16.62
C ASP A 144 8.00 -1.70 15.44
N PHE A 145 6.76 -1.25 15.72
CA PHE A 145 5.90 -0.61 14.72
C PHE A 145 6.50 0.69 14.17
N GLU A 146 7.00 1.57 15.02
CA GLU A 146 7.68 2.82 14.61
C GLU A 146 8.85 2.49 13.65
N TRP A 147 9.70 1.49 13.96
CA TRP A 147 10.76 1.04 13.03
C TRP A 147 10.22 0.45 11.73
N HIS A 148 9.18 -0.39 11.78
CA HIS A 148 8.59 -0.99 10.59
C HIS A 148 7.87 0.02 9.69
N ILE A 149 7.28 1.07 10.26
CA ILE A 149 6.70 2.21 9.55
C ILE A 149 7.79 2.96 8.77
N GLU A 150 8.91 3.31 9.43
CA GLU A 150 10.06 3.95 8.78
C GLU A 150 10.62 3.11 7.63
N ARG A 151 10.79 1.80 7.83
CA ARG A 151 11.29 0.89 6.77
C ARG A 151 10.35 0.83 5.55
N LEU A 152 9.03 0.78 5.76
CA LEU A 152 8.06 0.80 4.67
C LEU A 152 8.01 2.16 3.98
N GLU A 153 8.20 3.26 4.72
CA GLU A 153 8.24 4.62 4.16
C GLU A 153 9.44 4.81 3.23
N GLU A 154 10.66 4.45 3.67
CA GLU A 154 11.86 4.44 2.81
C GLU A 154 11.68 3.59 1.55
N GLU A 155 11.09 2.39 1.69
CA GLU A 155 10.83 1.47 0.58
C GLU A 155 9.80 2.05 -0.42
N LEU A 156 8.75 2.74 0.07
CA LEU A 156 7.73 3.39 -0.74
C LEU A 156 8.27 4.63 -1.48
N GLU A 157 9.03 5.50 -0.82
CA GLU A 157 9.69 6.66 -1.46
C GLU A 157 10.63 6.23 -2.58
N ALA A 158 11.42 5.17 -2.34
CA ALA A 158 12.32 4.60 -3.34
C ALA A 158 11.59 3.95 -4.53
N LEU A 159 10.30 3.61 -4.40
CA LEU A 159 9.44 3.17 -5.50
C LEU A 159 8.92 4.37 -6.30
N SER A 160 8.36 5.38 -5.65
CA SER A 160 7.87 6.60 -6.31
C SER A 160 8.95 7.27 -7.17
N GLN A 161 10.16 7.42 -6.64
CA GLN A 161 11.29 8.00 -7.41
C GLN A 161 11.71 7.17 -8.64
N LYS A 162 11.44 5.85 -8.65
CA LYS A 162 11.70 4.98 -9.80
C LYS A 162 10.58 5.05 -10.83
N GLU A 163 9.33 5.17 -10.38
CA GLU A 163 8.16 5.33 -11.24
C GLU A 163 8.15 6.73 -11.92
N GLU A 164 8.68 7.78 -11.27
CA GLU A 164 8.87 9.10 -11.88
C GLU A 164 10.03 9.17 -12.89
N LYS A 165 11.16 8.51 -12.60
CA LYS A 165 12.35 8.53 -13.49
C LYS A 165 12.25 7.52 -14.64
N GLY A 166 11.49 6.45 -14.47
CA GLY A 166 11.17 5.47 -15.50
C GLY A 166 9.79 5.74 -16.09
N GLY A 167 9.70 6.67 -17.05
CA GLY A 167 8.45 7.05 -17.69
C GLY A 167 7.59 5.85 -18.12
N THR A 168 6.49 5.64 -17.39
CA THR A 168 5.40 4.70 -17.70
C THR A 168 5.82 3.24 -18.00
N ILE A 169 6.68 2.63 -17.19
CA ILE A 169 7.03 1.18 -17.30
C ILE A 169 5.92 0.24 -16.78
N PHE A 170 4.63 0.59 -16.94
CA PHE A 170 3.50 -0.34 -16.74
C PHE A 170 2.37 -0.19 -17.77
N GLY A 171 2.66 0.38 -18.95
CA GLY A 171 1.89 0.08 -20.15
C GLY A 171 2.27 -1.31 -20.67
N GLY A 172 1.30 -2.22 -20.82
CA GLY A 172 1.59 -3.61 -21.16
C GLY A 172 2.34 -3.77 -22.49
N GLN A 173 3.48 -4.47 -22.48
CA GLN A 173 4.11 -5.00 -23.69
C GLN A 173 3.24 -6.11 -24.29
N TYR A 174 2.18 -5.71 -24.98
CA TYR A 174 1.54 -6.58 -25.95
C TYR A 174 2.51 -6.80 -27.11
N ASN A 175 2.88 -8.06 -27.34
CA ASN A 175 3.63 -8.49 -28.51
C ASN A 175 2.78 -8.33 -29.78
N ALA A 176 2.65 -7.11 -30.28
CA ALA A 176 2.24 -6.84 -31.66
C ALA A 176 3.47 -6.97 -32.56
N LYS A 177 3.88 -8.21 -32.80
CA LYS A 177 4.74 -8.55 -33.94
C LYS A 177 3.86 -8.47 -35.18
N ASP A 178 4.33 -7.76 -36.20
CA ASP A 178 3.66 -7.37 -37.45
C ASP A 178 2.65 -6.18 -37.43
N LEU A 179 2.83 -5.33 -38.45
CA LEU A 179 1.97 -4.24 -38.94
C LEU A 179 1.57 -3.10 -37.97
N ALA A 180 2.48 -2.11 -37.83
CA ALA A 180 2.11 -0.70 -37.71
C ALA A 180 3.18 0.21 -38.33
N THR A 181 2.87 0.81 -39.49
CA THR A 181 3.79 1.66 -40.27
C THR A 181 4.11 2.96 -39.54
N GLN A 182 5.39 3.24 -39.29
CA GLN A 182 5.82 4.54 -38.75
C GLN A 182 5.73 5.64 -39.83
N TYR A 183 4.75 6.52 -39.71
CA TYR A 183 4.75 7.81 -40.42
C TYR A 183 5.65 8.81 -39.67
N ASN A 184 6.95 8.79 -39.98
CA ASN A 184 7.85 9.88 -39.62
C ASN A 184 7.55 11.10 -40.52
N ASN A 185 6.99 12.15 -39.94
CA ASN A 185 6.90 13.46 -40.59
C ASN A 185 8.29 14.11 -40.61
N THR A 186 9.10 13.82 -41.65
CA THR A 186 10.31 14.57 -41.98
C THR A 186 9.95 15.92 -42.60
N GLY A 187 9.46 16.84 -41.77
CA GLY A 187 9.14 18.22 -42.15
C GLY A 187 10.39 19.09 -42.31
N THR A 188 11.19 18.84 -43.35
CA THR A 188 12.32 19.71 -43.72
C THR A 188 11.89 20.76 -44.75
N GLY A 189 11.95 22.04 -44.38
CA GLY A 189 11.84 23.17 -45.31
C GLY A 189 11.58 24.49 -44.58
N ALA A 190 12.17 25.62 -44.95
CA ALA A 190 13.32 25.83 -45.83
C ALA A 190 14.04 27.13 -45.41
N GLN A 191 15.37 27.18 -45.51
CA GLN A 191 16.13 28.40 -45.22
C GLN A 191 16.08 29.33 -46.44
N ASN A 192 15.39 30.48 -46.31
CA ASN A 192 15.44 31.53 -47.32
C ASN A 192 16.75 32.29 -47.24
N ASN A 193 17.64 32.06 -48.20
CA ASN A 193 18.71 32.97 -48.60
C ASN A 193 18.89 32.82 -50.11
N GLY A 194 18.61 33.87 -50.89
CA GLY A 194 18.49 33.76 -52.35
C GLY A 194 19.70 34.28 -53.12
N THR A 195 19.79 33.93 -54.41
CA THR A 195 20.44 34.75 -55.46
C THR A 195 20.08 34.27 -56.89
N VAL A 196 19.57 35.20 -57.71
CA VAL A 196 19.94 35.54 -59.10
C VAL A 196 20.26 34.45 -60.16
N GLY A 197 19.65 34.59 -61.35
CA GLY A 197 20.12 34.09 -62.68
C GLY A 197 19.14 33.12 -63.36
N GLU A 198 18.49 33.46 -64.49
CA GLU A 198 19.00 33.31 -65.89
C GLU A 198 19.54 31.89 -66.19
N LYS A 199 19.24 31.15 -67.27
CA LYS A 199 18.63 31.37 -68.62
C LYS A 199 18.26 29.95 -69.16
N SER A 200 17.53 29.68 -70.25
CA SER A 200 16.88 30.40 -71.37
C SER A 200 15.73 29.52 -71.92
N GLY A 201 14.90 30.04 -72.84
CA GLY A 201 13.92 29.29 -73.63
C GLY A 201 13.23 30.15 -74.69
#